data_AF-A0A067EQ43-F1
#
_entry.id   AF-A0A067EQ43-F1
#
_cell.length_a   1.000
_cell.length_b   1.000
_cell.length_c   1.000
_cell.angle_alpha   90.00
_cell.angle_beta   90.00
_cell.angle_gamma   90.00
#
_symmetry.space_group_name_H-M   'P 1'
#
loop_
_entity.id
_entity.type
_entity.pdbx_description
1 polymer ?
#
loop_
_entity_poly.entity_id
_entity_poly.type
_entity_poly.pdbx_seq_one_letter_code
_entity_poly.pdbx_strand_id
1 'polypeptide(L)'
;MTSLADQNDKWASYAGPGGYNDPDMLEVGNGGMTTEEYRAHFSIWALAKAPLLIGCDIRAMDKITFNILSNKEVIAVNQDKLGVQGKKVKKEGDLEVWAGPLSGNRVAVVLWNRGSSKATVTANWSDIGLKLNHSTVVNARDLWQ
;
A
#
# COMPACT_ATOMS: atom_id res chain seq x y z
N MET A 1 10.69 -9.52 -4.98
CA MET A 1 10.09 -8.17 -5.08
C MET A 1 9.48 -7.68 -3.76
N THR A 2 8.53 -8.39 -3.15
CA THR A 2 7.85 -7.88 -1.94
C THR A 2 8.75 -7.69 -0.71
N SER A 3 9.93 -8.33 -0.66
CA SER A 3 10.95 -8.12 0.36
C SER A 3 11.60 -6.73 0.34
N LEU A 4 11.49 -5.97 -0.76
CA LEU A 4 11.94 -4.57 -0.81
C LEU A 4 11.06 -3.68 0.08
N ALA A 5 9.76 -3.97 0.17
CA ALA A 5 8.87 -3.28 1.09
C ALA A 5 9.31 -3.45 2.55
N ASP A 6 9.75 -4.65 2.94
CA ASP A 6 10.24 -4.94 4.31
C ASP A 6 11.56 -4.19 4.64
N GLN A 7 12.43 -4.02 3.65
CA GLN A 7 13.67 -3.26 3.82
C GLN A 7 13.38 -1.77 3.92
N ASN A 8 12.44 -1.28 3.09
CA ASN A 8 11.99 0.10 3.06
C ASN A 8 11.26 0.53 4.34
N ASP A 9 10.46 -0.36 4.93
CA ASP A 9 9.69 -0.13 6.16
C ASP A 9 10.56 0.30 7.35
N LYS A 10 11.78 -0.23 7.43
CA LYS A 10 12.76 0.11 8.49
C LYS A 10 13.10 1.61 8.54
N TRP A 11 12.92 2.30 7.41
CA TRP A 11 13.27 3.71 7.23
C TRP A 11 12.05 4.61 7.14
N ALA A 12 10.84 4.09 7.40
CA ALA A 12 9.59 4.82 7.23
C ALA A 12 9.54 6.16 7.98
N SER A 13 10.16 6.26 9.16
CA SER A 13 10.19 7.49 9.96
C SER A 13 11.03 8.62 9.36
N TYR A 14 11.87 8.33 8.36
CA TYR A 14 12.76 9.31 7.72
C TYR A 14 12.19 9.85 6.40
N ALA A 15 11.14 9.23 5.85
CA ALA A 15 10.48 9.71 4.64
C ALA A 15 9.47 10.83 4.93
N GLY A 16 9.39 11.80 4.02
CA GLY A 16 8.41 12.88 4.08
C GLY A 16 8.52 13.86 2.91
N PRO A 17 7.71 14.94 2.91
CA PRO A 17 7.79 15.97 1.88
C PRO A 17 9.22 16.48 1.64
N GLY A 18 9.70 16.32 0.41
CA GLY A 18 11.07 16.70 0.00
C GLY A 18 12.07 15.54 -0.05
N GLY A 19 11.76 14.38 0.53
CA GLY A 19 12.64 13.20 0.48
C GLY A 19 11.90 11.92 0.86
N TYR A 20 11.80 10.99 -0.09
CA TYR A 20 11.07 9.72 0.06
C TYR A 20 12.01 8.54 -0.10
N ASN A 21 11.73 7.44 0.59
CA ASN A 21 12.46 6.19 0.37
C ASN A 21 12.03 5.57 -0.97
N ASP A 22 12.99 5.02 -1.70
CA ASP A 22 12.77 4.40 -3.00
C ASP A 22 13.07 2.90 -2.94
N PRO A 23 12.03 2.03 -2.92
CA PRO A 23 12.16 0.58 -2.95
C PRO A 23 12.26 0.00 -4.37
N ASP A 24 12.68 0.79 -5.37
CA ASP A 24 12.81 0.43 -6.80
C ASP A 24 11.49 0.52 -7.59
N MET A 25 11.59 0.37 -8.91
CA MET A 25 10.49 0.54 -9.87
C MET A 25 9.33 -0.44 -9.68
N LEU A 26 8.19 -0.11 -10.30
CA LEU A 26 7.02 -0.97 -10.37
C LEU A 26 7.21 -2.08 -11.42
N GLU A 27 7.06 -3.33 -11.00
CA GLU A 27 7.09 -4.53 -11.87
C GLU A 27 5.74 -4.85 -12.51
N VAL A 28 4.73 -4.01 -12.28
CA VAL A 28 3.37 -4.22 -12.77
C VAL A 28 3.38 -4.30 -14.30
N GLY A 29 3.12 -5.50 -14.84
CA GLY A 29 3.07 -5.77 -16.28
C GLY A 29 4.31 -6.45 -16.87
N ASN A 30 5.36 -6.73 -16.09
CA ASN A 30 6.60 -7.36 -16.59
C ASN A 30 6.54 -8.89 -16.72
N GLY A 31 5.47 -9.50 -16.24
CA GLY A 31 5.32 -10.95 -16.14
C GLY A 31 5.84 -11.49 -14.80
N GLY A 32 5.64 -12.79 -14.57
CA GLY A 32 6.15 -13.47 -13.37
C GLY A 32 5.37 -13.23 -12.07
N MET A 33 4.29 -12.43 -12.12
CA MET A 33 3.37 -12.23 -11.00
C MET A 33 1.92 -12.35 -11.48
N THR A 34 1.05 -12.82 -10.60
CA THR A 34 -0.40 -12.81 -10.76
C THR A 34 -0.97 -11.40 -10.63
N THR A 35 -2.21 -11.20 -11.08
CA THR A 35 -2.93 -9.93 -10.91
C THR A 35 -2.99 -9.48 -9.45
N GLU A 36 -3.23 -10.39 -8.51
CA GLU A 36 -3.33 -10.06 -7.08
C GLU A 36 -1.96 -9.67 -6.51
N GLU A 37 -0.88 -10.32 -6.95
CA GLU A 37 0.47 -9.94 -6.57
C GLU A 37 0.84 -8.55 -7.10
N TYR A 38 0.43 -8.20 -8.33
CA TYR A 38 0.60 -6.83 -8.85
C TYR A 38 -0.21 -5.80 -8.07
N ARG A 39 -1.46 -6.10 -7.71
CA ARG A 39 -2.28 -5.22 -6.87
C ARG A 39 -1.65 -5.01 -5.50
N ALA A 40 -1.13 -6.08 -4.88
CA ALA A 40 -0.42 -5.99 -3.61
C ALA A 40 0.84 -5.13 -3.72
N HIS A 41 1.66 -5.36 -4.75
CA HIS A 41 2.86 -4.58 -5.03
C HIS A 41 2.56 -3.10 -5.24
N PHE A 42 1.60 -2.76 -6.10
CA PHE A 42 1.21 -1.37 -6.33
C PHE A 42 0.65 -0.70 -5.06
N SER A 43 -0.19 -1.42 -4.31
CA SER A 43 -0.80 -0.91 -3.07
C SER A 43 0.25 -0.61 -1.99
N ILE A 44 1.25 -1.48 -1.82
CA ILE A 44 2.28 -1.26 -0.79
C ILE A 44 3.27 -0.17 -1.19
N TRP A 45 3.65 -0.04 -2.47
CA TRP A 45 4.45 1.10 -2.95
C TRP A 45 3.69 2.42 -2.75
N ALA A 46 2.39 2.42 -3.03
CA ALA A 46 1.54 3.59 -2.82
C ALA A 46 1.45 3.98 -1.34
N LEU A 47 1.20 3.01 -0.45
CA LEU A 47 1.16 3.25 0.99
C LEU A 47 2.52 3.75 1.53
N ALA A 48 3.62 3.20 0.99
CA ALA A 48 4.97 3.55 1.39
C ALA A 48 5.43 4.96 0.93
N LYS A 49 4.61 5.67 0.15
CA LYS A 49 5.00 6.94 -0.51
C LYS A 49 6.23 6.79 -1.39
N ALA A 50 6.45 5.59 -1.92
CA ALA A 50 7.51 5.33 -2.89
C ALA A 50 7.27 6.14 -4.18
N PRO A 51 8.33 6.52 -4.91
CA PRO A 51 8.20 6.92 -6.30
C PRO A 51 7.46 5.82 -7.10
N LEU A 52 6.38 6.18 -7.79
CA LEU A 52 5.61 5.25 -8.62
C LEU A 52 6.13 5.29 -10.06
N LEU A 53 7.32 4.72 -10.26
CA LEU A 53 7.98 4.66 -11.58
C LEU A 53 7.54 3.40 -12.33
N ILE A 54 6.92 3.56 -13.50
CA ILE A 54 6.46 2.45 -14.35
C ILE A 54 7.68 1.74 -14.97
N GLY A 55 7.87 0.46 -14.65
CA GLY A 55 8.99 -0.35 -15.12
C GLY A 55 8.68 -1.29 -16.29
N CYS A 56 7.50 -1.21 -16.91
CA CYS A 56 7.06 -2.11 -17.99
C CYS A 56 6.97 -1.45 -19.37
N ASP A 57 6.87 -2.28 -20.43
CA ASP A 57 6.68 -1.77 -21.80
C ASP A 57 5.26 -1.24 -22.01
N ILE A 58 5.13 0.08 -21.91
CA ILE A 58 3.84 0.77 -22.04
C ILE A 58 3.18 0.59 -23.42
N ARG A 59 3.92 0.18 -24.46
CA ARG A 59 3.39 -0.04 -25.81
C ARG A 59 2.65 -1.38 -25.92
N ALA A 60 2.95 -2.31 -25.02
CA ALA A 60 2.40 -3.66 -24.98
C ALA A 60 1.54 -3.92 -23.73
N MET A 61 1.16 -2.85 -23.02
CA MET A 61 0.41 -2.92 -21.77
C MET A 61 -1.00 -3.47 -21.98
N ASP A 62 -1.37 -4.51 -21.22
CA ASP A 62 -2.73 -5.04 -21.23
C ASP A 62 -3.70 -4.21 -20.36
N LYS A 63 -4.99 -4.51 -20.46
CA LYS A 63 -6.04 -3.77 -19.73
C LYS A 63 -5.91 -3.93 -18.20
N ILE A 64 -5.43 -5.09 -17.73
CA ILE A 64 -5.29 -5.36 -16.30
C ILE A 64 -4.17 -4.48 -15.72
N THR A 65 -3.01 -4.50 -16.37
CA THR A 65 -1.84 -3.69 -16.04
C THR A 65 -2.19 -2.21 -16.05
N PHE A 66 -2.87 -1.74 -17.11
CA PHE A 66 -3.34 -0.36 -17.21
C PHE A 66 -4.25 0.01 -16.03
N ASN A 67 -5.27 -0.81 -15.74
CA ASN A 67 -6.20 -0.53 -14.65
C ASN A 67 -5.52 -0.46 -13.28
N ILE A 68 -4.50 -1.29 -13.03
CA ILE A 68 -3.71 -1.24 -11.80
C ILE A 68 -2.92 0.07 -11.74
N LEU A 69 -2.13 0.35 -12.78
CA LEU A 69 -1.26 1.53 -12.83
C LEU A 69 -2.03 2.85 -12.88
N SER A 70 -3.28 2.85 -13.36
CA SER A 70 -4.12 4.05 -13.49
C SER A 70 -5.14 4.21 -12.36
N ASN A 71 -5.10 3.40 -11.29
CA ASN A 71 -6.06 3.50 -10.20
C ASN A 71 -5.89 4.83 -9.43
N LYS A 72 -6.81 5.78 -9.68
CA LYS A 72 -6.78 7.12 -9.10
C LYS A 72 -6.87 7.15 -7.58
N GLU A 73 -7.62 6.23 -6.97
CA GLU A 73 -7.80 6.20 -5.52
C GLU A 73 -6.54 5.70 -4.80
N VAL A 74 -5.88 4.67 -5.35
CA VAL A 74 -4.59 4.18 -4.83
C VAL A 74 -3.47 5.20 -5.07
N ILE A 75 -3.44 5.85 -6.24
CA ILE A 75 -2.51 6.96 -6.50
C ILE A 75 -2.76 8.12 -5.54
N ALA A 76 -4.02 8.45 -5.21
CA ALA A 76 -4.34 9.51 -4.25
C ALA A 76 -3.84 9.20 -2.84
N VAL A 77 -3.74 7.91 -2.45
CA VAL A 77 -3.03 7.53 -1.23
C VAL A 77 -1.56 7.92 -1.35
N ASN A 78 -0.86 7.50 -2.40
CA ASN A 78 0.56 7.82 -2.60
C ASN A 78 0.82 9.34 -2.61
N GLN A 79 -0.05 10.11 -3.27
CA GLN A 79 0.08 11.55 -3.46
C GLN A 79 -0.55 12.39 -2.33
N ASP A 80 -0.97 11.78 -1.23
CA ASP A 80 -1.55 12.52 -0.12
C ASP A 80 -0.55 13.54 0.46
N LYS A 81 -1.00 14.79 0.58
CA LYS A 81 -0.17 15.94 1.00
C LYS A 81 0.49 15.80 2.37
N LEU A 82 0.00 14.91 3.24
CA LEU A 82 0.63 14.66 4.52
C LEU A 82 2.00 14.00 4.32
N GLY A 83 2.19 13.23 3.23
CA GLY A 83 3.48 12.67 2.83
C GLY A 83 4.08 11.65 3.81
N VAL A 84 3.32 11.20 4.81
CA VAL A 84 3.80 10.25 5.80
C VAL A 84 3.77 8.83 5.22
N GLN A 85 4.94 8.19 5.19
CA GLN A 85 5.09 6.79 4.81
C GLN A 85 4.29 5.89 5.76
N GLY A 86 3.41 5.05 5.20
CA GLY A 86 2.77 3.98 5.95
C GLY A 86 3.75 2.87 6.28
N LYS A 87 3.46 2.14 7.34
CA LYS A 87 4.36 1.11 7.90
C LYS A 87 3.61 -0.14 8.30
N LYS A 88 4.35 -1.22 8.52
CA LYS A 88 3.79 -2.44 9.12
C LYS A 88 3.41 -2.17 10.57
N VAL A 89 2.15 -2.46 10.92
CA VAL A 89 1.62 -2.24 12.28
C VAL A 89 1.30 -3.54 12.99
N LYS A 90 1.07 -4.63 12.25
CA LYS A 90 0.81 -5.96 12.81
C LYS A 90 1.32 -7.06 11.86
N LYS A 91 1.84 -8.15 12.43
CA LYS A 91 2.23 -9.36 11.70
C LYS A 91 1.91 -10.62 12.50
N GLU A 92 1.22 -11.56 11.87
CA GLU A 92 0.91 -12.90 12.40
C GLU A 92 1.20 -13.93 11.30
N GLY A 93 2.36 -14.59 11.37
CA GLY A 93 2.82 -15.47 10.30
C GLY A 93 2.97 -14.70 8.98
N ASP A 94 2.24 -15.14 7.95
CA ASP A 94 2.20 -14.53 6.62
C ASP A 94 1.14 -13.42 6.49
N LEU A 95 0.35 -13.16 7.54
CA LEU A 95 -0.70 -12.16 7.54
C LEU A 95 -0.18 -10.85 8.15
N GLU A 96 -0.27 -9.77 7.40
CA GLU A 96 0.26 -8.47 7.77
C GLU A 96 -0.80 -7.38 7.67
N VAL A 97 -0.77 -6.43 8.60
CA VAL A 97 -1.51 -5.17 8.51
C VAL A 97 -0.50 -4.06 8.39
N TRP A 98 -0.66 -3.26 7.35
CA TRP A 98 0.10 -2.03 7.15
C TRP A 98 -0.86 -0.84 7.18
N ALA A 99 -0.41 0.26 7.77
CA ALA A 99 -1.22 1.46 7.86
C ALA A 99 -0.38 2.73 7.85
N GLY A 100 -0.98 3.82 7.37
CA GLY A 100 -0.37 5.15 7.37
C GLY A 100 -1.44 6.24 7.48
N PRO A 101 -1.21 7.31 8.26
CA PRO A 101 -2.12 8.43 8.32
C PRO A 101 -2.15 9.16 6.98
N LEU A 102 -3.32 9.69 6.63
CA LEU A 102 -3.53 10.58 5.50
C LEU A 102 -4.05 11.93 5.99
N SER A 103 -3.95 12.94 5.13
CA SER A 103 -4.54 14.24 5.40
C SER A 103 -6.05 14.17 5.66
N GLY A 104 -6.55 15.05 6.54
CA GLY A 104 -7.97 15.11 6.90
C GLY A 104 -8.41 14.01 7.86
N ASN A 105 -7.54 13.58 8.79
CA ASN A 105 -7.82 12.55 9.80
C ASN A 105 -8.29 11.21 9.23
N ARG A 106 -7.78 10.85 8.04
CA ARG A 106 -8.01 9.56 7.40
C ARG A 106 -6.83 8.63 7.65
N VAL A 107 -7.04 7.34 7.44
CA VAL A 107 -5.99 6.32 7.50
C VAL A 107 -6.10 5.43 6.27
N ALA A 108 -4.97 5.15 5.62
CA ALA A 108 -4.88 4.10 4.61
C ALA A 108 -4.46 2.81 5.30
N VAL A 109 -5.10 1.70 4.92
CA VAL A 109 -4.83 0.37 5.49
C VAL A 109 -4.66 -0.63 4.35
N VAL A 110 -3.63 -1.47 4.44
CA VAL A 110 -3.42 -2.62 3.57
C VAL A 110 -3.47 -3.87 4.44
N LEU A 111 -4.40 -4.77 4.12
CA LEU A 111 -4.52 -6.09 4.71
C LEU A 111 -3.84 -7.08 3.77
N TRP A 112 -2.63 -7.50 4.11
CA TRP A 112 -1.78 -8.25 3.19
C TRP A 112 -1.63 -9.70 3.64
N ASN A 113 -2.14 -10.62 2.83
CA ASN A 113 -1.84 -12.04 2.93
C ASN A 113 -0.67 -12.39 2.00
N ARG A 114 0.47 -12.80 2.58
CA ARG A 114 1.66 -13.25 1.84
C ARG A 114 1.72 -14.78 1.68
N GLY A 115 0.73 -15.49 2.23
CA GLY A 115 0.62 -16.93 2.15
C GLY A 115 0.09 -17.41 0.79
N SER A 116 0.15 -18.72 0.55
CA SER A 116 -0.27 -19.36 -0.70
C SER A 116 -1.76 -19.70 -0.77
N SER A 117 -2.52 -19.47 0.30
CA SER A 117 -3.95 -19.76 0.40
C SER A 117 -4.73 -18.57 0.92
N LYS A 118 -6.03 -18.50 0.62
CA LYS A 118 -6.91 -17.43 1.11
C LYS A 118 -6.98 -17.47 2.64
N ALA A 119 -6.92 -16.28 3.26
CA ALA A 119 -6.98 -16.12 4.71
C ALA A 119 -7.71 -14.82 5.08
N THR A 120 -8.28 -14.80 6.28
CA THR A 120 -8.87 -13.59 6.87
C THR A 120 -7.78 -12.82 7.61
N VAL A 121 -7.64 -11.53 7.30
CA VAL A 121 -6.75 -10.61 8.01
C VAL A 121 -7.61 -9.58 8.74
N THR A 122 -7.38 -9.41 10.05
CA THR A 122 -8.12 -8.47 10.89
C THR A 122 -7.21 -7.36 11.39
N ALA A 123 -7.57 -6.12 11.10
CA ALA A 123 -6.96 -4.92 11.69
C ALA A 123 -7.87 -4.38 12.79
N ASN A 124 -7.34 -4.23 14.01
CA ASN A 124 -8.06 -3.53 15.07
C ASN A 124 -7.85 -2.02 14.93
N TRP A 125 -8.82 -1.24 15.41
CA TRP A 125 -8.73 0.22 15.41
C TRP A 125 -7.49 0.75 16.14
N SER A 126 -7.09 0.07 17.23
CA SER A 126 -5.85 0.36 17.96
C SER A 126 -4.59 0.19 17.10
N ASP A 127 -4.57 -0.81 16.22
CA ASP A 127 -3.39 -1.16 15.42
C ASP A 127 -3.11 -0.08 14.37
N ILE A 128 -4.17 0.56 13.86
CA ILE A 128 -4.09 1.56 12.80
C ILE A 128 -4.15 3.00 13.32
N GLY A 129 -3.94 3.20 14.63
CA GLY A 129 -3.81 4.52 15.24
C GLY A 129 -5.14 5.27 15.43
N LEU A 130 -6.28 4.59 15.30
CA LEU A 130 -7.58 5.19 15.58
C LEU A 130 -7.91 5.06 17.06
N LYS A 131 -7.92 6.20 17.75
CA LYS A 131 -8.34 6.28 19.16
C LYS A 131 -9.87 6.28 19.21
N LEU A 132 -10.43 5.17 19.63
CA LEU A 132 -11.87 5.05 19.82
C LEU A 132 -12.30 5.78 21.09
N ASN A 133 -13.25 6.70 20.93
CA ASN A 133 -14.27 6.90 21.97
C ASN A 133 -15.51 6.06 21.59
N HIS A 134 -16.40 5.76 22.54
CA HIS A 134 -17.60 4.93 22.29
C HIS A 134 -18.56 5.51 21.22
N SER A 135 -18.28 6.69 20.68
CA SER A 135 -19.07 7.39 19.67
C SER A 135 -18.35 7.53 18.32
N THR A 136 -17.16 6.94 18.16
CA THR A 136 -16.38 7.07 16.91
C THR A 136 -17.01 6.21 15.82
N VAL A 137 -17.55 6.85 14.78
CA VAL A 137 -18.04 6.20 13.57
C VAL A 137 -16.99 6.36 12.47
N VAL A 138 -16.64 5.26 11.81
CA VAL A 138 -15.69 5.24 10.69
C VAL A 138 -16.39 4.73 9.44
N ASN A 139 -16.13 5.39 8.31
CA ASN A 139 -16.53 4.91 7.00
C ASN A 139 -15.31 4.25 6.35
N ALA A 140 -15.47 3.02 5.87
CA ALA A 140 -14.45 2.30 5.14
C ALA A 140 -14.76 2.32 3.62
N ARG A 141 -13.72 2.51 2.81
CA ARG A 141 -13.80 2.51 1.34
C ARG A 141 -12.75 1.54 0.80
N ASP A 142 -13.18 0.53 0.05
CA ASP A 142 -12.28 -0.31 -0.73
C ASP A 142 -11.79 0.48 -1.95
N LEU A 143 -10.48 0.76 -2.03
CA LEU A 143 -9.89 1.57 -3.11
C LEU A 143 -9.75 0.82 -4.45
N TRP A 144 -10.09 -0.47 -4.46
CA TRP A 144 -9.96 -1.38 -5.58
C TRP A 144 -11.31 -1.80 -6.19
N GLN A 145 -12.43 -1.25 -5.70
CA GLN A 145 -13.80 -1.50 -6.16
C GLN A 145 -14.51 -0.22 -6.62
#